data_AF-A0ABC9BTH8-F1
#
_entry.id   AF-A0ABC9BTH8-F1
#
_cell.length_a   1.000
_cell.length_b   1.000
_cell.length_c   1.000
_cell.angle_alpha   90.00
_cell.angle_beta   90.00
_cell.angle_gamma   90.00
#
_symmetry.space_group_name_H-M   'P 1'
#
loop_
_entity.id
_entity.type
_entity.pdbx_description
1 polymer ?
#
loop_
_entity_poly.entity_id
_entity_poly.type
_entity_poly.pdbx_seq_one_letter_code
_entity_poly.pdbx_strand_id
1 'polypeptide(L)'
;MLDPWFESKGLVDANQVLAYFAVSKLGEPPVDGITDTNPEGLTAAFGSWAPAVAIRLQNGGLTCKVLEKEAFQKQMLEKLIWISAFMLVGARHPGATVGLVEKEYRSEVASLIAELASAAAVERGLTFDEGIEERLCAYSRAVAHFPTAVKEFKWRNGWFYSLTEKALATGKPDPCPLHTAWLKEIKVI
;
A
#
# COMPACT_ATOMS: atom_id res chain seq x y z
N MET A 1 -4.04 6.32 4.47
CA MET A 1 -5.26 6.31 3.65
C MET A 1 -5.66 7.73 3.31
N LEU A 2 -6.11 8.00 2.07
CA LEU A 2 -6.62 9.32 1.68
C LEU A 2 -8.13 9.45 1.84
N ASP A 3 -8.89 8.35 1.88
CA ASP A 3 -10.37 8.36 1.93
C ASP A 3 -10.97 9.29 2.97
N PRO A 4 -10.54 9.31 4.26
CA PRO A 4 -11.15 10.21 5.24
C PRO A 4 -10.97 11.69 4.85
N TRP A 5 -9.87 12.02 4.16
CA TRP A 5 -9.65 13.35 3.64
C TRP A 5 -10.55 13.63 2.43
N PHE A 6 -10.69 12.69 1.49
CA PHE A 6 -11.64 12.84 0.37
C PHE A 6 -13.07 13.03 0.86
N GLU A 7 -13.52 12.25 1.85
CA GLU A 7 -14.83 12.39 2.51
C GLU A 7 -15.00 13.80 3.09
N SER A 8 -14.02 14.30 3.84
CA SER A 8 -14.05 15.64 4.43
C SER A 8 -14.12 16.78 3.40
N LYS A 9 -13.81 16.49 2.13
CA LYS A 9 -13.82 17.43 1.01
C LYS A 9 -14.96 17.19 0.01
N GLY A 10 -15.80 16.19 0.22
CA GLY A 10 -16.83 15.81 -0.76
C GLY A 10 -16.25 15.26 -2.06
N LEU A 11 -15.09 14.61 -2.01
CA LEU A 11 -14.33 14.11 -3.16
C LEU A 11 -14.37 12.57 -3.29
N VAL A 12 -15.32 11.91 -2.65
CA VAL A 12 -15.41 10.43 -2.61
C VAL A 12 -15.56 9.80 -3.99
N ASP A 13 -16.19 10.50 -4.92
CA ASP A 13 -16.42 10.06 -6.31
C ASP A 13 -15.46 10.73 -7.30
N ALA A 14 -14.42 11.42 -6.81
CA ALA A 14 -13.39 11.98 -7.67
C ALA A 14 -12.64 10.86 -8.39
N ASN A 15 -12.11 11.18 -9.58
CA ASN A 15 -11.25 10.26 -10.30
C ASN A 15 -9.96 9.99 -9.51
N GLN A 16 -9.64 8.73 -9.28
CA GLN A 16 -8.46 8.32 -8.54
C GLN A 16 -7.53 7.49 -9.42
N VAL A 17 -6.22 7.64 -9.19
CA VAL A 17 -5.17 6.88 -9.90
C VAL A 17 -4.21 6.34 -8.87
N LEU A 18 -4.07 5.02 -8.85
CA LEU A 18 -3.12 4.29 -8.06
C LEU A 18 -1.88 4.00 -8.91
N ALA A 19 -0.96 4.96 -8.97
CA ALA A 19 0.23 4.88 -9.82
C ALA A 19 1.26 3.87 -9.29
N TYR A 20 1.57 2.84 -10.08
CA TYR A 20 2.68 1.91 -9.85
C TYR A 20 3.66 2.04 -11.00
N PHE A 21 4.30 3.19 -11.09
CA PHE A 21 5.41 3.41 -12.01
C PHE A 21 6.35 4.45 -11.40
N ALA A 22 7.60 4.44 -11.82
CA ALA A 22 8.61 5.37 -11.35
C ALA A 22 9.34 6.01 -12.52
N VAL A 23 9.74 7.27 -12.34
CA VAL A 23 10.65 7.98 -13.25
C VAL A 23 11.86 8.37 -12.41
N SER A 24 13.03 7.78 -12.70
CA SER A 24 14.23 7.95 -11.88
C SER A 24 14.77 9.38 -11.94
N LYS A 25 14.75 10.00 -13.12
CA LYS A 25 15.09 11.43 -13.33
C LYS A 25 14.45 11.98 -14.60
N LEU A 26 14.45 13.30 -14.72
CA LEU A 26 13.92 13.99 -15.90
C LEU A 26 14.57 13.48 -17.19
N GLY A 27 13.75 13.11 -18.17
CA GLY A 27 14.17 12.64 -19.48
C GLY A 27 14.39 11.12 -19.60
N GLU A 28 14.34 10.36 -18.50
CA GLU A 28 14.38 8.89 -18.57
C GLU A 28 12.98 8.31 -18.80
N PRO A 29 12.89 7.16 -19.51
CA PRO A 29 11.63 6.45 -19.67
C PRO A 29 11.11 5.98 -18.30
N PRO A 30 9.78 5.96 -18.09
CA PRO A 30 9.21 5.44 -16.86
C PRO A 30 9.41 3.92 -16.77
N VAL A 31 9.59 3.43 -15.55
CA VAL A 31 9.58 2.01 -15.21
C VAL A 31 8.17 1.65 -14.76
N ASP A 32 7.55 0.71 -15.46
CA ASP A 32 6.19 0.26 -15.15
C ASP A 32 6.17 -0.75 -13.99
N GLY A 33 5.03 -0.85 -13.31
CA GLY A 33 4.78 -1.73 -12.18
C GLY A 33 4.33 -3.12 -12.61
N ILE A 34 5.01 -3.69 -13.60
CA ILE A 34 4.78 -5.06 -14.07
C ILE A 34 5.60 -6.00 -13.20
N THR A 35 4.97 -7.06 -12.69
CA THR A 35 5.61 -8.10 -11.87
C THR A 35 5.30 -9.48 -12.44
N ASP A 36 5.98 -10.51 -11.93
CA ASP A 36 5.70 -11.92 -12.21
C ASP A 36 4.27 -12.35 -11.81
N THR A 37 3.71 -11.73 -10.78
CA THR A 37 2.35 -11.97 -10.30
C THR A 37 1.29 -11.04 -10.92
N ASN A 38 1.71 -9.96 -11.58
CA ASN A 38 0.85 -8.99 -12.26
C ASN A 38 1.47 -8.60 -13.62
N PRO A 39 1.49 -9.52 -14.61
CA PRO A 39 2.04 -9.26 -15.94
C PRO A 39 1.30 -8.13 -16.69
N GLU A 40 0.05 -7.88 -16.34
CA GLU A 40 -0.79 -6.80 -16.85
C GLU A 40 -0.56 -5.45 -16.16
N GLY A 41 0.34 -5.41 -15.16
CA GLY A 41 0.72 -4.21 -14.42
C GLY A 41 -0.17 -3.85 -13.23
N LEU A 42 0.42 -3.13 -12.28
CA LEU A 42 -0.24 -2.73 -11.03
C LEU A 42 -0.92 -1.35 -11.10
N THR A 43 -0.61 -0.50 -12.08
CA THR A 43 -1.24 0.83 -12.14
C THR A 43 -2.74 0.69 -12.42
N ALA A 44 -3.57 1.37 -11.62
CA ALA A 44 -5.03 1.32 -11.78
C ALA A 44 -5.67 2.70 -11.62
N ALA A 45 -6.83 2.89 -12.24
CA ALA A 45 -7.63 4.10 -12.16
C ALA A 45 -9.11 3.77 -11.90
N PHE A 46 -9.79 4.65 -11.18
CA PHE A 46 -11.22 4.57 -10.86
C PHE A 46 -11.89 5.94 -11.06
N GLY A 47 -13.15 5.94 -11.50
CA GLY A 47 -13.99 7.12 -11.68
C GLY A 47 -14.23 7.49 -13.15
N SER A 48 -15.01 8.56 -13.38
CA SER A 48 -15.53 8.92 -14.70
C SER A 48 -14.44 9.21 -15.76
N TRP A 49 -13.24 9.60 -15.31
CA TRP A 49 -12.12 9.92 -16.19
C TRP A 49 -11.07 8.80 -16.29
N ALA A 50 -11.30 7.66 -15.62
CA ALA A 50 -10.34 6.57 -15.54
C ALA A 50 -9.99 6.00 -16.92
N PRO A 51 -10.94 5.79 -17.85
CA PRO A 51 -10.60 5.38 -19.22
C PRO A 51 -9.67 6.37 -19.92
N ALA A 52 -9.91 7.67 -19.76
CA ALA A 52 -9.10 8.71 -20.37
C ALA A 52 -7.70 8.79 -19.76
N VAL A 53 -7.54 8.49 -18.47
CA VAL A 53 -6.22 8.36 -17.81
C VAL A 53 -5.50 7.12 -18.32
N ALA A 54 -6.19 5.98 -18.37
CA ALA A 54 -5.61 4.71 -18.80
C ALA A 54 -5.04 4.81 -20.23
N ILE A 55 -5.81 5.38 -21.17
CA ILE A 55 -5.36 5.62 -22.56
C ILE A 55 -4.10 6.49 -22.59
N ARG A 56 -4.04 7.56 -21.77
CA ARG A 56 -2.86 8.44 -21.73
C ARG A 56 -1.62 7.72 -21.23
N LEU A 57 -1.74 6.88 -20.21
CA LEU A 57 -0.63 6.09 -19.69
C LEU A 57 -0.18 5.03 -20.71
N GLN A 58 -1.12 4.34 -21.36
CA GLN A 58 -0.85 3.36 -22.42
C GLN A 58 -0.13 3.97 -23.62
N ASN A 59 -0.54 5.17 -24.05
CA ASN A 59 0.16 5.92 -25.10
C ASN A 59 1.59 6.31 -24.70
N GLY A 60 1.86 6.40 -23.39
CA GLY A 60 3.19 6.60 -22.82
C GLY A 60 3.99 5.32 -22.56
N GLY A 61 3.49 4.16 -23.00
CA GLY A 61 4.13 2.85 -22.80
C GLY A 61 3.94 2.26 -21.39
N LEU A 62 2.99 2.78 -20.60
CA LEU A 62 2.66 2.29 -19.27
C LEU A 62 1.33 1.56 -19.24
N THR A 63 1.25 0.49 -18.47
CA THR A 63 0.00 -0.21 -18.17
C THR A 63 -0.89 0.65 -17.27
N CYS A 64 -2.20 0.49 -17.42
CA CYS A 64 -3.18 1.06 -16.50
C CYS A 64 -4.51 0.32 -16.64
N LYS A 65 -5.01 -0.23 -15.54
CA LYS A 65 -6.33 -0.85 -15.46
C LYS A 65 -7.38 0.20 -15.13
N VAL A 66 -8.57 0.05 -15.71
CA VAL A 66 -9.77 0.73 -15.21
C VAL A 66 -10.50 -0.27 -14.32
N LEU A 67 -10.69 0.07 -13.05
CA LEU A 67 -11.32 -0.79 -12.07
C LEU A 67 -12.63 -0.18 -11.57
N GLU A 68 -13.57 -1.06 -11.24
CA GLU A 68 -14.75 -0.70 -10.46
C GLU A 68 -14.38 -0.43 -8.99
N LYS A 69 -15.29 0.23 -8.27
CA LYS A 69 -15.03 0.78 -6.92
C LYS A 69 -14.42 -0.22 -5.95
N GLU A 70 -15.03 -1.40 -5.82
CA GLU A 70 -14.57 -2.42 -4.86
C GLU A 70 -13.18 -2.95 -5.22
N ALA A 71 -12.95 -3.29 -6.49
CA ALA A 71 -11.65 -3.79 -6.97
C ALA A 71 -10.55 -2.73 -6.77
N PHE A 72 -10.85 -1.46 -7.05
CA PHE A 72 -9.93 -0.35 -6.80
C PHE A 72 -9.62 -0.19 -5.31
N GLN A 73 -10.63 -0.30 -4.44
CA GLN A 73 -10.45 -0.21 -3.00
C GLN A 73 -9.56 -1.34 -2.45
N LYS A 74 -9.75 -2.58 -2.92
CA LYS A 74 -8.87 -3.70 -2.56
C LYS A 74 -7.42 -3.39 -2.92
N GLN A 75 -7.18 -2.96 -4.16
CA GLN A 75 -5.82 -2.67 -4.62
C GLN A 75 -5.18 -1.47 -3.91
N MET A 76 -5.96 -0.43 -3.62
CA MET A 76 -5.51 0.71 -2.82
C MET A 76 -5.08 0.27 -1.41
N LEU A 77 -5.84 -0.62 -0.78
CA LEU A 77 -5.49 -1.15 0.53
C LEU A 77 -4.28 -2.07 0.47
N GLU A 78 -4.16 -2.93 -0.55
CA GLU A 78 -2.94 -3.72 -0.76
C GLU A 78 -1.70 -2.83 -0.87
N LYS A 79 -1.79 -1.72 -1.61
CA LYS A 79 -0.70 -0.73 -1.68
C LYS A 79 -0.37 -0.12 -0.32
N LEU A 80 -1.40 0.24 0.44
CA LEU A 80 -1.25 0.82 1.77
C LEU A 80 -0.62 -0.19 2.73
N ILE A 81 -1.07 -1.43 2.71
CA ILE A 81 -0.51 -2.55 3.49
C ILE A 81 0.94 -2.75 3.11
N TRP A 82 1.28 -2.82 1.82
CA TRP A 82 2.65 -2.96 1.34
C TRP A 82 3.56 -1.88 1.90
N ILE A 83 3.20 -0.61 1.72
CA ILE A 83 4.07 0.50 2.14
C ILE A 83 4.13 0.61 3.65
N SER A 84 3.06 0.26 4.37
CA SER A 84 3.08 0.22 5.83
C SER A 84 3.97 -0.91 6.35
N ALA A 85 3.85 -2.12 5.77
CA ALA A 85 4.57 -3.30 6.24
C ALA A 85 6.06 -3.24 5.91
N PHE A 86 6.42 -3.09 4.63
CA PHE A 86 7.82 -3.14 4.21
C PHE A 86 8.64 -1.97 4.78
N MET A 87 8.05 -0.77 4.86
CA MET A 87 8.76 0.39 5.40
C MET A 87 8.90 0.35 6.91
N LEU A 88 7.91 -0.22 7.63
CA LEU A 88 7.99 -0.39 9.07
C LEU A 88 9.01 -1.47 9.44
N VAL A 89 8.93 -2.66 8.84
CA VAL A 89 9.91 -3.74 9.07
C VAL A 89 11.31 -3.23 8.75
N GLY A 90 11.50 -2.60 7.59
CA GLY A 90 12.81 -2.05 7.25
C GLY A 90 13.30 -0.96 8.20
N ALA A 91 12.42 -0.11 8.74
CA ALA A 91 12.81 0.87 9.75
C ALA A 91 13.26 0.26 11.08
N ARG A 92 12.86 -0.99 11.39
CA ARG A 92 13.38 -1.76 12.54
C ARG A 92 14.78 -2.31 12.32
N HIS A 93 15.20 -2.42 11.05
CA HIS A 93 16.48 -2.99 10.64
C HIS A 93 17.33 -1.90 9.97
N PRO A 94 18.13 -1.12 10.73
CA PRO A 94 18.81 0.07 10.22
C PRO A 94 19.61 -0.18 8.93
N GLY A 95 19.32 0.63 7.91
CA GLY A 95 19.97 0.54 6.60
C GLY A 95 19.35 -0.49 5.64
N ALA A 96 18.30 -1.21 6.03
CA ALA A 96 17.65 -2.17 5.15
C ALA A 96 16.98 -1.49 3.95
N THR A 97 17.21 -2.05 2.76
CA THR A 97 16.44 -1.73 1.56
C THR A 97 15.18 -2.59 1.50
N VAL A 98 14.24 -2.23 0.63
CA VAL A 98 13.02 -3.04 0.41
C VAL A 98 13.38 -4.48 0.01
N GLY A 99 14.41 -4.68 -0.81
CA GLY A 99 14.86 -6.00 -1.22
C GLY A 99 15.49 -6.81 -0.08
N LEU A 100 16.24 -6.16 0.82
CA LEU A 100 16.76 -6.83 2.01
C LEU A 100 15.62 -7.29 2.92
N VAL A 101 14.59 -6.44 3.08
CA VAL A 101 13.39 -6.76 3.84
C VAL A 101 12.63 -7.95 3.25
N GLU A 102 12.45 -7.98 1.93
CA GLU A 102 11.79 -9.11 1.25
C GLU A 102 12.58 -10.42 1.38
N LYS A 103 13.91 -10.35 1.37
CA LYS A 103 14.79 -11.53 1.38
C LYS A 103 15.08 -12.08 2.79
N GLU A 104 15.43 -11.21 3.72
CA GLU A 104 15.96 -11.60 5.05
C GLU A 104 14.91 -11.49 6.16
N TYR A 105 13.91 -10.61 6.00
CA TYR A 105 12.89 -10.33 7.03
C TYR A 105 11.47 -10.70 6.58
N ARG A 106 11.35 -11.66 5.66
CA ARG A 106 10.08 -12.05 5.04
C ARG A 106 9.02 -12.50 6.04
N SER A 107 9.41 -13.23 7.08
CA SER A 107 8.47 -13.70 8.12
C SER A 107 7.86 -12.55 8.92
N GLU A 108 8.63 -11.50 9.22
CA GLU A 108 8.13 -10.29 9.87
C GLU A 108 7.13 -9.55 8.95
N VAL A 109 7.50 -9.40 7.68
CA VAL A 109 6.64 -8.80 6.67
C VAL A 109 5.34 -9.58 6.50
N ALA A 110 5.39 -10.90 6.36
CA ALA A 110 4.22 -11.76 6.20
C ALA A 110 3.27 -11.64 7.40
N SER A 111 3.82 -11.66 8.62
CA SER A 111 3.04 -11.50 9.86
C SER A 111 2.33 -10.16 9.90
N LEU A 112 3.02 -9.08 9.52
CA LEU A 112 2.44 -7.75 9.50
C LEU A 112 1.44 -7.55 8.37
N ILE A 113 1.71 -8.08 7.16
CA ILE A 113 0.73 -8.07 6.06
C ILE A 113 -0.56 -8.75 6.48
N ALA A 114 -0.48 -9.93 7.11
CA ALA A 114 -1.65 -10.67 7.56
C ALA A 114 -2.48 -9.88 8.60
N GLU A 115 -1.82 -9.26 9.59
CA GLU A 115 -2.49 -8.43 10.59
C GLU A 115 -3.18 -7.21 9.94
N LEU A 116 -2.45 -6.44 9.13
CA LEU A 116 -2.97 -5.23 8.50
C LEU A 116 -4.10 -5.55 7.50
N ALA A 117 -3.99 -6.64 6.76
CA ALA A 117 -5.04 -7.10 5.86
C ALA A 117 -6.31 -7.49 6.62
N SER A 118 -6.17 -8.21 7.74
CA SER A 118 -7.30 -8.57 8.61
C SER A 118 -8.02 -7.33 9.15
N ALA A 119 -7.27 -6.37 9.70
CA ALA A 119 -7.83 -5.12 10.22
C ALA A 119 -8.51 -4.28 9.10
N ALA A 120 -7.88 -4.18 7.94
CA ALA A 120 -8.44 -3.46 6.80
C ALA A 120 -9.73 -4.13 6.26
N ALA A 121 -9.75 -5.46 6.17
CA ALA A 121 -10.91 -6.23 5.74
C ALA A 121 -12.12 -5.99 6.66
N VAL A 122 -11.91 -6.02 7.98
CA VAL A 122 -12.95 -5.75 8.98
C VAL A 122 -13.46 -4.31 8.89
N GLU A 123 -12.57 -3.31 8.87
CA GLU A 123 -12.97 -1.89 8.84
C GLU A 123 -13.70 -1.53 7.53
N ARG A 124 -13.38 -2.18 6.42
CA ARG A 124 -13.95 -1.88 5.10
C ARG A 124 -15.07 -2.83 4.66
N GLY A 125 -15.33 -3.89 5.43
CA GLY A 125 -16.34 -4.90 5.09
C GLY A 125 -16.05 -5.60 3.75
N LEU A 126 -14.78 -5.91 3.48
CA LEU A 126 -14.35 -6.54 2.23
C LEU A 126 -13.51 -7.79 2.47
N THR A 127 -13.34 -8.59 1.42
CA THR A 127 -12.48 -9.77 1.41
C THR A 127 -11.37 -9.58 0.38
N PHE A 128 -10.12 -9.71 0.80
CA PHE A 128 -8.97 -9.71 -0.12
C PHE A 128 -8.90 -11.03 -0.89
N ASP A 129 -8.36 -10.94 -2.10
CA ASP A 129 -8.08 -12.13 -2.90
C ASP A 129 -6.87 -12.86 -2.31
N GLU A 130 -6.86 -14.19 -2.40
CA GLU A 130 -5.74 -15.03 -1.93
C GLU A 130 -4.41 -14.60 -2.56
N GLY A 131 -3.29 -14.84 -1.87
CA GLY A 131 -1.95 -14.55 -2.41
C GLY A 131 -1.48 -13.11 -2.24
N ILE A 132 -2.03 -12.37 -1.26
CA ILE A 132 -1.63 -10.99 -0.97
C ILE A 132 -0.14 -10.90 -0.64
N GLU A 133 0.42 -11.81 0.16
CA GLU A 133 1.84 -11.79 0.51
C GLU A 133 2.71 -11.91 -0.74
N GLU A 134 2.40 -12.86 -1.62
CA GLU A 134 3.15 -13.12 -2.85
C GLU A 134 3.12 -11.91 -3.78
N ARG A 135 1.95 -11.28 -3.97
CA ARG A 135 1.81 -10.05 -4.77
C ARG A 135 2.64 -8.90 -4.20
N LEU A 136 2.58 -8.71 -2.88
CA LEU A 136 3.30 -7.62 -2.22
C LEU A 136 4.81 -7.84 -2.24
N CYS A 137 5.28 -9.09 -2.06
CA CYS A 137 6.69 -9.45 -2.21
C CYS A 137 7.17 -9.28 -3.66
N ALA A 138 6.36 -9.66 -4.65
CA ALA A 138 6.67 -9.48 -6.06
C ALA A 138 6.92 -8.02 -6.42
N TYR A 139 6.05 -7.11 -5.96
CA TYR A 139 6.27 -5.69 -6.14
C TYR A 139 7.53 -5.20 -5.42
N SER A 140 7.79 -5.67 -4.19
CA SER A 140 9.02 -5.35 -3.45
C SER A 140 10.30 -5.68 -4.21
N ARG A 141 10.33 -6.79 -4.95
CA ARG A 141 11.48 -7.15 -5.80
C ARG A 141 11.70 -6.13 -6.93
N ALA A 142 10.63 -5.59 -7.52
CA ALA A 142 10.73 -4.56 -8.56
C ALA A 142 11.32 -3.23 -8.04
N VAL A 143 11.16 -2.95 -6.74
CA VAL A 143 11.65 -1.73 -6.08
C VAL A 143 12.72 -2.04 -5.02
N ALA A 144 13.47 -3.14 -5.18
CA ALA A 144 14.37 -3.69 -4.16
C ALA A 144 15.45 -2.73 -3.65
N HIS A 145 15.87 -1.76 -4.46
CA HIS A 145 16.94 -0.82 -4.14
C HIS A 145 16.49 0.36 -3.26
N PHE A 146 15.18 0.59 -3.11
CA PHE A 146 14.69 1.73 -2.34
C PHE A 146 15.00 1.59 -0.85
N PRO A 147 15.45 2.66 -0.17
CA PRO A 147 15.67 2.65 1.26
C PRO A 147 14.33 2.59 1.99
N THR A 148 14.30 1.89 3.11
CA THR A 148 13.10 1.82 3.95
C THR A 148 13.11 2.93 5.00
N ALA A 149 11.94 3.54 5.21
CA ALA A 149 11.73 4.51 6.27
C ALA A 149 10.23 4.74 6.47
N VAL A 150 9.81 4.88 7.73
CA VAL A 150 8.45 5.36 8.02
C VAL A 150 8.37 6.85 7.70
N LYS A 151 7.63 7.18 6.65
CA LYS A 151 7.39 8.55 6.17
C LYS A 151 5.89 8.79 6.01
N GLU A 152 5.51 10.06 5.93
CA GLU A 152 4.11 10.47 5.67
C GLU A 152 3.13 9.76 6.64
N PHE A 153 3.51 9.67 7.91
CA PHE A 153 2.86 8.79 8.90
C PHE A 153 1.34 8.84 8.82
N LYS A 154 0.75 10.04 8.90
CA LYS A 154 -0.70 10.28 8.78
C LYS A 154 -1.36 9.55 7.61
N TRP A 155 -0.70 9.50 6.46
CA TRP A 155 -1.22 8.94 5.21
C TRP A 155 -0.86 7.48 4.99
N ARG A 156 0.11 6.95 5.74
CA ARG A 156 0.54 5.55 5.68
C ARG A 156 0.11 4.84 6.96
N ASN A 157 1.06 4.59 7.86
CA ASN A 157 0.86 3.88 9.13
C ASN A 157 -0.20 4.50 10.05
N GLY A 158 -0.41 5.81 9.99
CA GLY A 158 -1.36 6.54 10.83
C GLY A 158 -2.82 6.11 10.62
N TRP A 159 -3.19 5.60 9.44
CA TRP A 159 -4.55 5.06 9.26
C TRP A 159 -4.75 3.78 10.08
N PHE A 160 -3.83 2.82 10.00
CA PHE A 160 -3.90 1.60 10.81
C PHE A 160 -3.82 1.91 12.32
N TYR A 161 -2.93 2.81 12.72
CA TYR A 161 -2.83 3.22 14.11
C TYR A 161 -4.11 3.90 14.62
N SER A 162 -4.81 4.66 13.78
CA SER A 162 -6.11 5.24 14.17
C SER A 162 -7.19 4.17 14.43
N LEU A 163 -7.09 2.98 13.81
CA LEU A 163 -7.98 1.86 14.11
C LEU A 163 -7.70 1.32 15.51
N THR A 164 -6.44 1.23 15.91
CA THR A 164 -6.01 0.93 17.28
C THR A 164 -6.55 1.94 18.27
N GLU A 165 -6.36 3.24 18.02
CA GLU A 165 -6.86 4.29 18.91
C GLU A 165 -8.39 4.21 19.07
N LYS A 166 -9.13 4.04 17.97
CA LYS A 166 -10.59 3.87 17.96
C LYS A 166 -11.03 2.65 18.78
N ALA A 167 -10.37 1.51 18.61
CA ALA A 167 -10.70 0.29 19.35
C ALA A 167 -10.46 0.45 20.86
N LEU A 168 -9.26 0.93 21.24
CA LEU A 168 -8.87 1.12 22.63
C LEU A 168 -9.76 2.15 23.35
N ALA A 169 -10.13 3.24 22.68
CA ALA A 169 -11.04 4.26 23.22
C ALA A 169 -12.44 3.68 23.56
N THR A 170 -12.82 2.57 22.93
CA THR A 170 -14.08 1.85 23.21
C THR A 170 -13.89 0.61 24.09
N GLY A 171 -12.72 0.44 24.70
CA GLY A 171 -12.40 -0.71 25.56
C GLY A 171 -12.22 -2.04 24.80
N LYS A 172 -12.08 -2.00 23.47
CA LYS A 172 -11.82 -3.19 22.65
C LYS A 172 -10.31 -3.46 22.57
N PRO A 173 -9.89 -4.71 22.29
CA PRO A 173 -8.50 -5.03 22.02
C PRO A 173 -7.96 -4.25 20.82
N ASP A 174 -6.65 -4.04 20.79
CA ASP A 174 -5.94 -3.52 19.62
C ASP A 174 -6.12 -4.47 18.42
N PRO A 175 -6.67 -4.02 17.27
CA PRO A 175 -6.79 -4.82 16.06
C PRO A 175 -5.47 -5.01 15.32
N CYS A 176 -4.44 -4.18 15.61
CA CYS A 176 -3.13 -4.22 14.98
C CYS A 176 -1.99 -4.26 16.04
N PRO A 177 -1.98 -5.24 16.96
CA PRO A 177 -1.06 -5.24 18.09
C PRO A 177 0.43 -5.31 17.68
N LEU A 178 0.76 -6.04 16.61
CA LEU A 178 2.13 -6.14 16.10
C LEU A 178 2.58 -4.79 15.52
N HIS A 179 1.73 -4.20 14.67
CA HIS A 179 1.96 -2.88 14.09
C HIS A 179 2.18 -1.81 15.16
N THR A 180 1.31 -1.76 16.17
CA THR A 180 1.42 -0.82 17.30
C THR A 180 2.70 -1.04 18.09
N ALA A 181 3.05 -2.28 18.38
CA ALA A 181 4.28 -2.60 19.11
C ALA A 181 5.52 -2.14 18.35
N TRP A 182 5.58 -2.39 17.05
CA TRP A 182 6.72 -2.03 16.21
C TRP A 182 6.83 -0.52 15.96
N LEU A 183 5.71 0.19 15.84
CA LEU A 183 5.73 1.66 15.77
C LEU A 183 6.30 2.29 17.06
N LYS A 184 5.99 1.73 18.24
CA LYS A 184 6.58 2.14 19.53
C LYS A 184 8.06 1.80 19.62
N GLU A 185 8.45 0.61 19.16
CA GLU A 185 9.85 0.14 19.13
C GLU A 185 10.76 1.15 18.39
N ILE A 186 10.30 1.64 17.24
CA ILE A 186 11.05 2.63 16.43
C ILE A 186 10.75 4.10 16.82
N LYS A 187 10.00 4.33 17.91
CA LYS A 187 9.67 5.66 18.46
C LYS A 187 8.99 6.61 17.48
N VAL A 188 8.08 6.08 16.66
CA VAL A 188 7.25 6.89 15.75
C VAL A 188 5.93 7.33 16.42
N ILE A 189 5.48 6.57 17.41
CA ILE A 189 4.33 6.88 18.29
C ILE A 189 4.74 6.75 19.76
#